data_AF-A0A9X3C5H5-F1
#
_entry.id   AF-A0A9X3C5H5-F1
#
_cell.length_a   1.000
_cell.length_b   1.000
_cell.length_c   1.000
_cell.angle_alpha   90.00
_cell.angle_beta   90.00
_cell.angle_gamma   90.00
#
_symmetry.space_group_name_H-M   'P 1'
#
loop_
_entity.id
_entity.type
_entity.pdbx_description
1 polymer ?
#
loop_
_entity_poly.entity_id
_entity_poly.type
_entity_poly.pdbx_seq_one_letter_code
_entity_poly.pdbx_strand_id
1 'polypeptide(L)'
;MNRVCITLLLLALISCKKESATVGPKWTEADKKQMSAKPAFNNVTPKIDTIHISGNGEIGESNYILASFLDKKIDKDSLITVQYKLDFFTNKTKIGSEKVTIVPFTEGSAWGASYGLSKEDNASVSPFIQISFGYEACGYNQQYFLFYLKNNKVQLVHDWDSMSDGGWGSWLEFGGINLKNESVSFYSKRVSYGGKEGVDDEEMGTVEHSDSTLFHLKNNKWEKRLLTPKGKVYWKKDISFNEFYPQTATE
;
A
#
# COMPACT_ATOMS: atom_id res chain seq x y z
N MET A 1 -4.70 87.66 -5.22
CA MET A 1 -5.04 86.81 -4.05
C MET A 1 -4.82 85.36 -4.42
N ASN A 2 -3.76 84.73 -3.91
CA ASN A 2 -3.88 83.51 -3.10
C ASN A 2 -2.49 83.00 -2.71
N ARG A 3 -2.26 83.08 -1.40
CA ARG A 3 -1.20 82.51 -0.56
C ARG A 3 -1.62 81.06 -0.23
N VAL A 4 -0.71 80.08 -0.31
CA VAL A 4 0.03 79.46 0.81
C VAL A 4 -0.51 78.08 1.22
N CYS A 5 0.43 77.13 1.25
CA CYS A 5 0.61 75.90 2.05
C CYS A 5 -0.57 74.96 2.34
N ILE A 6 -0.33 73.65 2.27
CA ILE A 6 0.16 72.81 3.39
C ILE A 6 0.24 71.36 2.88
N THR A 7 1.42 70.75 3.04
CA THR A 7 1.67 69.30 2.99
C THR A 7 0.82 68.55 4.01
N LEU A 8 0.10 67.50 3.60
CA LEU A 8 -0.45 66.52 4.53
C LEU A 8 -0.33 65.10 3.97
N LEU A 9 0.61 64.38 4.59
CA LEU A 9 0.82 62.94 4.55
C LEU A 9 -0.43 62.26 5.14
N LEU A 10 -1.12 61.41 4.39
CA LEU A 10 -2.23 60.60 4.91
C LEU A 10 -1.92 59.12 4.70
N LEU A 11 -1.52 58.50 5.81
CA LEU A 11 -1.42 57.06 5.98
C LEU A 11 -2.79 56.40 5.68
N ALA A 12 -2.84 55.57 4.65
CA ALA A 12 -3.95 54.63 4.46
C ALA A 12 -3.71 53.39 5.35
N LEU A 13 -4.15 53.48 6.60
CA LEU A 13 -4.31 52.33 7.50
C LEU A 13 -5.67 51.68 7.26
N ILE A 14 -5.62 50.44 6.75
CA ILE A 14 -6.40 49.25 7.12
C ILE A 14 -7.78 49.50 7.77
N SER A 15 -8.85 49.06 7.09
CA SER A 15 -10.00 48.48 7.77
C SER A 15 -10.67 47.43 6.89
N CYS A 16 -10.26 46.16 7.07
CA CYS A 16 -11.06 45.00 6.66
C CYS A 16 -12.35 45.02 7.48
N LYS A 17 -13.49 45.19 6.81
CA LYS A 17 -14.80 44.93 7.42
C LYS A 17 -14.88 43.46 7.79
N LYS A 18 -15.06 43.17 9.07
CA LYS A 18 -15.30 41.85 9.62
C LYS A 18 -16.71 41.42 9.21
N GLU A 19 -16.82 40.41 8.35
CA GLU A 19 -18.11 39.75 8.08
C GLU A 19 -18.64 39.12 9.36
N SER A 20 -19.92 39.36 9.65
CA SER A 20 -20.64 38.74 10.75
C SER A 20 -20.88 37.27 10.42
N ALA A 21 -20.41 36.37 11.28
CA ALA A 21 -20.66 34.94 11.18
C ALA A 21 -22.17 34.66 11.19
N THR A 22 -22.69 34.11 10.10
CA THR A 22 -23.99 33.46 10.04
C THR A 22 -23.99 32.27 10.99
N VAL A 23 -24.86 32.34 12.00
CA VAL A 23 -25.10 31.28 12.98
C VAL A 23 -25.73 30.08 12.26
N GLY A 24 -24.97 28.99 12.11
CA GLY A 24 -25.50 27.69 11.69
C GLY A 24 -26.53 27.15 12.69
N PRO A 25 -27.31 26.12 12.32
CA PRO A 25 -28.39 25.60 13.15
C PRO A 25 -27.88 25.17 14.54
N LYS A 26 -28.62 25.54 15.59
CA LYS A 26 -28.34 25.11 16.97
C LYS A 26 -28.71 23.63 17.12
N TRP A 27 -27.71 22.76 17.09
CA TRP A 27 -27.83 21.34 17.42
C TRP A 27 -28.32 21.14 18.86
N THR A 28 -29.29 20.26 19.03
CA THR A 28 -29.87 19.90 20.33
C THR A 28 -28.93 18.98 21.13
N GLU A 29 -29.14 18.87 22.44
CA GLU A 29 -28.44 17.89 23.30
C GLU A 29 -28.59 16.44 22.81
N ALA A 30 -29.71 16.12 22.13
CA ALA A 30 -29.94 14.81 21.52
C ALA A 30 -29.03 14.57 20.31
N ASP A 31 -28.84 15.58 19.46
CA ASP A 31 -27.94 15.51 18.29
C ASP A 31 -26.48 15.32 18.73
N LYS A 32 -26.09 15.98 19.83
CA LYS A 32 -24.75 15.83 20.43
C LYS A 32 -24.54 14.46 21.08
N LYS A 33 -25.59 13.85 21.64
CA LYS A 33 -25.54 12.46 22.15
C LYS A 33 -25.40 11.44 21.02
N GLN A 34 -26.04 11.67 19.87
CA GLN A 34 -25.94 10.78 18.72
C GLN A 34 -24.56 10.90 18.03
N MET A 35 -23.93 12.08 18.05
CA MET A 35 -22.56 12.30 17.55
C MET A 35 -21.46 11.86 18.53
N SER A 36 -21.75 11.74 19.83
CA SER A 36 -20.79 11.26 20.86
C SER A 36 -21.00 9.79 21.26
N ALA A 37 -22.04 9.15 20.73
CA ALA A 37 -22.22 7.72 20.87
C ALA A 37 -21.09 7.00 20.12
N LYS A 38 -20.06 6.59 20.86
CA LYS A 38 -19.08 5.61 20.40
C LYS A 38 -19.88 4.40 19.89
N PRO A 39 -19.68 3.92 18.64
CA PRO A 39 -20.41 2.75 18.17
C PRO A 39 -20.16 1.62 19.17
N ALA A 40 -21.25 1.11 19.74
CA ALA A 40 -21.21 -0.05 20.62
C ALA A 40 -20.87 -1.27 19.74
N PHE A 41 -19.59 -1.52 19.54
CA PHE A 41 -19.13 -2.81 19.04
C PHE A 41 -19.33 -3.82 20.17
N ASN A 42 -20.46 -4.52 20.10
CA ASN A 42 -20.72 -5.70 20.90
C ASN A 42 -19.52 -6.66 20.79
N ASN A 43 -19.17 -7.31 21.90
CA ASN A 43 -18.14 -8.34 22.02
C ASN A 43 -18.51 -9.59 21.18
N VAL A 44 -18.49 -9.44 19.86
CA VAL A 44 -18.69 -10.50 18.89
C VAL A 44 -17.32 -11.13 18.63
N THR A 45 -17.29 -12.45 18.57
CA THR A 45 -16.16 -13.28 18.15
C THR A 45 -15.24 -12.55 17.16
N PRO A 46 -13.90 -12.57 17.33
CA PRO A 46 -13.00 -11.91 16.40
C PRO A 46 -13.37 -12.29 14.97
N LYS A 47 -13.53 -11.31 14.08
CA LYS A 47 -13.68 -11.61 12.66
C LYS A 47 -12.38 -12.29 12.21
N ILE A 48 -12.49 -13.55 11.81
CA ILE A 48 -11.39 -14.35 11.29
C ILE A 48 -11.68 -14.63 9.81
N ASP A 49 -10.81 -14.15 8.94
CA ASP A 49 -10.85 -14.46 7.52
C ASP A 49 -9.85 -15.60 7.22
N THR A 50 -10.21 -16.52 6.31
CA THR A 50 -9.28 -17.54 5.80
C THR A 50 -8.74 -17.06 4.46
N ILE A 51 -7.42 -16.94 4.37
CA ILE A 51 -6.72 -16.55 3.14
C ILE A 51 -6.17 -17.82 2.51
N HIS A 52 -6.70 -18.16 1.34
CA HIS A 52 -6.17 -19.24 0.51
C HIS A 52 -4.96 -18.74 -0.26
N ILE A 53 -3.91 -19.56 -0.33
CA ILE A 53 -2.68 -19.22 -1.04
C ILE A 53 -2.80 -19.76 -2.45
N SER A 54 -2.89 -18.86 -3.43
CA SER A 54 -2.86 -19.23 -4.84
C SER A 54 -1.48 -19.82 -5.22
N GLY A 55 -1.53 -20.92 -5.97
CA GLY A 55 -0.40 -21.80 -6.25
C GLY A 55 -0.90 -23.23 -6.44
N ASN A 56 -0.13 -24.07 -7.14
CA ASN A 56 -0.47 -25.42 -7.62
C ASN A 56 -1.63 -26.11 -6.86
N GLY A 57 -2.69 -26.49 -7.59
CA GLY A 57 -4.05 -26.77 -7.08
C GLY A 57 -4.20 -27.88 -6.04
N GLU A 58 -3.19 -28.72 -5.82
CA GLU A 58 -3.19 -29.75 -4.76
C GLU A 58 -2.68 -29.26 -3.39
N ILE A 59 -2.01 -28.10 -3.34
CA ILE A 59 -1.33 -27.57 -2.13
C ILE A 59 -2.19 -26.52 -1.40
N GLY A 60 -3.19 -25.96 -2.07
CA GLY A 60 -4.05 -24.87 -1.55
C GLY A 60 -5.03 -25.26 -0.44
N GLU A 61 -5.32 -26.55 -0.25
CA GLU A 61 -6.24 -27.01 0.81
C GLU A 61 -5.56 -27.27 2.16
N SER A 62 -4.26 -27.57 2.17
CA SER A 62 -3.53 -27.91 3.38
C SER A 62 -2.73 -26.74 3.96
N ASN A 63 -2.48 -25.71 3.15
CA ASN A 63 -1.73 -24.51 3.51
C ASN A 63 -2.63 -23.27 3.39
N TYR A 64 -2.80 -22.54 4.48
CA TYR A 64 -3.66 -21.36 4.54
C TYR A 64 -3.19 -20.39 5.62
N ILE A 65 -3.71 -19.17 5.57
CA ILE A 65 -3.47 -18.16 6.60
C ILE A 65 -4.80 -17.79 7.24
N LEU A 66 -4.84 -17.68 8.57
CA LEU A 66 -5.98 -17.11 9.27
C LEU A 66 -5.66 -15.66 9.66
N ALA A 67 -6.44 -14.72 9.15
CA ALA A 67 -6.36 -13.32 9.51
C ALA A 67 -7.36 -13.01 10.62
N SER A 68 -6.87 -12.89 11.85
CA SER A 68 -7.68 -12.50 13.01
C SER A 68 -7.62 -11.00 13.21
N PHE A 69 -8.77 -10.33 13.14
CA PHE A 69 -8.88 -8.92 13.52
C PHE A 69 -8.42 -8.70 14.96
N LEU A 70 -7.59 -7.68 15.21
CA LEU A 70 -7.11 -7.32 16.55
C LEU A 70 -7.69 -5.99 17.04
N ASP A 71 -7.57 -4.93 16.25
CA ASP A 71 -7.91 -3.57 16.67
C ASP A 71 -8.22 -2.68 15.46
N LYS A 72 -9.07 -1.67 15.65
CA LYS A 72 -9.40 -0.63 14.66
C LYS A 72 -9.28 0.73 15.32
N LYS A 73 -8.50 1.62 14.69
CA LYS A 73 -8.34 3.01 15.08
C LYS A 73 -8.78 3.91 13.95
N ILE A 74 -9.41 5.02 14.30
CA ILE A 74 -9.78 6.09 13.37
C ILE A 74 -9.05 7.33 13.88
N ASP A 75 -8.26 7.95 13.02
CA ASP A 75 -7.57 9.19 13.37
C ASP A 75 -8.42 10.43 13.12
N LYS A 76 -7.83 11.61 13.32
CA LYS A 76 -8.53 12.91 13.17
C LYS A 76 -8.93 13.21 11.75
N ASP A 77 -8.24 12.62 10.77
CA ASP A 77 -8.46 12.81 9.35
C ASP A 77 -9.41 11.73 8.78
N SER A 78 -10.08 11.00 9.68
CA SER A 78 -10.97 9.87 9.37
C SER A 78 -10.25 8.71 8.66
N LEU A 79 -8.92 8.63 8.73
CA LEU A 79 -8.18 7.51 8.22
C LEU A 79 -8.32 6.32 9.18
N ILE A 80 -8.74 5.19 8.63
CA ILE A 80 -8.95 3.96 9.38
C ILE A 80 -7.65 3.15 9.34
N THR A 81 -7.13 2.82 10.51
CA THR A 81 -6.03 1.87 10.71
C THR A 81 -6.58 0.60 11.33
N VAL A 82 -6.29 -0.56 10.73
CA VAL A 82 -6.70 -1.86 11.29
C VAL A 82 -5.49 -2.74 11.52
N GLN A 83 -5.42 -3.42 12.66
CA GLN A 83 -4.40 -4.42 12.95
C GLN A 83 -4.98 -5.82 12.83
N TYR A 84 -4.23 -6.70 12.18
CA TYR A 84 -4.53 -8.13 12.08
C TYR A 84 -3.38 -8.97 12.62
N LYS A 85 -3.71 -10.15 13.14
CA LYS A 85 -2.76 -11.23 13.37
C LYS A 85 -2.95 -12.26 12.27
N LEU A 86 -1.89 -12.57 11.56
CA LEU A 86 -1.84 -13.59 10.53
C LEU A 86 -1.24 -14.86 11.13
N ASP A 87 -2.04 -15.92 11.25
CA ASP A 87 -1.59 -17.25 11.69
C ASP A 87 -1.37 -18.13 10.45
N PHE A 88 -0.14 -18.60 10.26
CA PHE A 88 0.25 -19.37 9.08
C PHE A 88 0.16 -20.86 9.37
N PHE A 89 -0.52 -21.59 8.49
CA PHE A 89 -0.67 -23.04 8.55
C PHE A 89 -0.01 -23.70 7.35
N THR A 90 0.76 -24.75 7.62
CA THR A 90 1.31 -25.65 6.61
C THR A 90 0.94 -27.07 6.98
N ASN A 91 0.36 -27.82 6.05
CA ASN A 91 -0.21 -29.15 6.31
C ASN A 91 -1.14 -29.16 7.53
N LYS A 92 -2.02 -28.15 7.63
CA LYS A 92 -2.97 -27.94 8.74
C LYS A 92 -2.32 -27.76 10.12
N THR A 93 -0.99 -27.63 10.18
CA THR A 93 -0.24 -27.34 11.40
C THR A 93 0.17 -25.88 11.41
N LYS A 94 -0.10 -25.19 12.52
CA LYS A 94 0.33 -23.81 12.69
C LYS A 94 1.86 -23.75 12.80
N ILE A 95 2.50 -22.98 11.93
CA ILE A 95 3.96 -22.81 11.90
C ILE A 95 4.42 -21.45 12.45
N GLY A 96 3.52 -20.48 12.58
CA GLY A 96 3.90 -19.17 13.09
C GLY A 96 2.77 -18.16 13.05
N SER A 97 3.08 -16.97 13.55
CA SER A 97 2.17 -15.83 13.61
C SER A 97 2.94 -14.56 13.36
N GLU A 98 2.35 -13.63 12.63
CA GLU A 98 2.85 -12.26 12.49
C GLU A 98 1.73 -11.25 12.63
N LYS A 99 2.05 -10.01 13.02
CA LYS A 99 1.08 -8.91 13.04
C LYS A 99 1.31 -8.00 11.86
N VAL A 100 0.23 -7.57 11.24
CA VAL A 100 0.24 -6.57 10.16
C VAL A 100 -0.68 -5.42 10.49
N THR A 101 -0.35 -4.25 9.96
CA THR A 101 -1.13 -3.03 10.10
C THR A 101 -1.59 -2.57 8.72
N ILE A 102 -2.89 -2.43 8.55
CA ILE A 102 -3.54 -1.99 7.32
C ILE A 102 -3.83 -0.49 7.40
N VAL A 103 -3.27 0.28 6.46
CA VAL A 103 -3.45 1.74 6.38
C VAL A 103 -3.36 2.21 4.93
N PRO A 104 -4.36 2.95 4.41
CA PRO A 104 -5.71 3.11 4.98
C PRO A 104 -6.53 1.81 4.82
N PHE A 105 -7.39 1.52 5.78
CA PHE A 105 -8.38 0.44 5.66
C PHE A 105 -9.64 0.94 4.97
N THR A 106 -10.06 0.25 3.91
CA THR A 106 -11.31 0.50 3.19
C THR A 106 -12.27 -0.68 3.38
N GLU A 107 -13.51 -0.40 3.80
CA GLU A 107 -14.54 -1.43 3.91
C GLU A 107 -14.84 -2.08 2.55
N GLY A 108 -15.05 -3.39 2.55
CA GLY A 108 -15.18 -4.18 1.31
C GLY A 108 -13.86 -4.67 0.71
N SER A 109 -12.71 -4.32 1.30
CA SER A 109 -11.41 -4.89 0.90
C SER A 109 -11.34 -6.40 1.19
N ALA A 110 -10.61 -7.12 0.34
CA ALA A 110 -10.41 -8.56 0.42
C ALA A 110 -8.93 -8.90 0.58
N TRP A 111 -8.67 -10.13 1.03
CA TRP A 111 -7.33 -10.70 1.12
C TRP A 111 -6.99 -11.51 -0.13
N GLY A 112 -5.76 -11.39 -0.61
CA GLY A 112 -5.17 -12.30 -1.58
C GLY A 112 -3.86 -12.88 -1.05
N ALA A 113 -3.47 -14.06 -1.51
CA ALA A 113 -2.13 -14.60 -1.25
C ALA A 113 -1.62 -15.42 -2.42
N SER A 114 -0.31 -15.41 -2.64
CA SER A 114 0.39 -16.23 -3.64
C SER A 114 1.78 -16.64 -3.16
N TYR A 115 2.28 -17.78 -3.63
CA TYR A 115 3.68 -18.16 -3.41
C TYR A 115 4.61 -17.40 -4.36
N GLY A 116 5.85 -17.16 -3.90
CA GLY A 116 6.93 -16.67 -4.75
C GLY A 116 7.19 -15.16 -4.64
N LEU A 117 8.26 -14.73 -5.32
CA LEU A 117 8.61 -13.31 -5.44
C LEU A 117 8.08 -12.68 -6.73
N SER A 118 7.81 -13.46 -7.78
CA SER A 118 7.20 -12.99 -9.03
C SER A 118 6.35 -14.09 -9.68
N LYS A 119 5.57 -13.73 -10.71
CA LYS A 119 4.81 -14.72 -11.50
C LYS A 119 5.72 -15.74 -12.19
N GLU A 120 6.95 -15.34 -12.54
CA GLU A 120 7.96 -16.22 -13.15
C GLU A 120 8.68 -17.11 -12.12
N ASP A 121 8.54 -16.83 -10.84
CA ASP A 121 9.04 -17.64 -9.73
C ASP A 121 8.13 -18.86 -9.55
N ASN A 122 8.15 -19.72 -10.57
CA ASN A 122 7.26 -20.85 -10.85
C ASN A 122 7.49 -22.04 -9.89
N ALA A 123 7.63 -21.75 -8.59
CA ALA A 123 7.83 -22.76 -7.57
C ALA A 123 6.48 -23.23 -7.03
N SER A 124 6.20 -24.52 -7.18
CA SER A 124 5.05 -25.19 -6.58
C SER A 124 4.98 -25.02 -5.06
N VAL A 125 6.09 -24.70 -4.37
CA VAL A 125 6.14 -24.16 -3.00
C VAL A 125 7.37 -23.25 -2.84
N SER A 126 7.21 -21.93 -2.97
CA SER A 126 8.26 -20.98 -2.58
C SER A 126 8.27 -20.83 -1.04
N PRO A 127 9.45 -20.62 -0.40
CA PRO A 127 9.48 -20.20 1.00
C PRO A 127 8.96 -18.77 1.19
N PHE A 128 8.68 -18.05 0.10
CA PHE A 128 8.07 -16.73 0.15
C PHE A 128 6.57 -16.80 -0.13
N ILE A 129 5.81 -16.01 0.62
CA ILE A 129 4.38 -15.77 0.38
C ILE A 129 4.17 -14.27 0.29
N GLN A 130 3.55 -13.82 -0.80
CA GLN A 130 3.01 -12.47 -0.92
C GLN A 130 1.55 -12.49 -0.50
N ILE A 131 1.17 -11.63 0.43
CA ILE A 131 -0.20 -11.42 0.88
C ILE A 131 -0.59 -10.00 0.48
N SER A 132 -1.73 -9.85 -0.19
CA SER A 132 -2.33 -8.57 -0.52
C SER A 132 -3.58 -8.31 0.31
N PHE A 133 -3.84 -7.03 0.57
CA PHE A 133 -5.08 -6.55 1.13
C PHE A 133 -5.51 -5.28 0.40
N GLY A 134 -6.74 -5.27 -0.13
CA GLY A 134 -7.26 -4.09 -0.81
C GLY A 134 -8.60 -4.36 -1.48
N TYR A 135 -9.15 -3.31 -2.09
CA TYR A 135 -10.40 -3.40 -2.83
C TYR A 135 -10.12 -3.93 -4.25
N GLU A 136 -10.87 -4.95 -4.68
CA GLU A 136 -10.73 -5.56 -6.01
C GLU A 136 -11.39 -4.70 -7.10
N ALA A 137 -10.83 -3.52 -7.35
CA ALA A 137 -11.22 -2.66 -8.48
C ALA A 137 -10.02 -1.91 -9.05
N CYS A 138 -10.11 -1.53 -10.32
CA CYS A 138 -9.08 -0.74 -11.00
C CYS A 138 -8.85 0.60 -10.29
N GLY A 139 -7.58 1.02 -10.20
CA GLY A 139 -7.18 2.30 -9.61
C GLY A 139 -7.14 2.35 -8.09
N TYR A 140 -7.46 1.26 -7.39
CA TYR A 140 -7.40 1.22 -5.93
C TYR A 140 -6.00 0.83 -5.43
N ASN A 141 -5.58 1.49 -4.35
CA ASN A 141 -4.38 1.11 -3.63
C ASN A 141 -4.59 -0.28 -3.00
N GLN A 142 -3.58 -1.11 -3.15
CA GLN A 142 -3.47 -2.40 -2.49
C GLN A 142 -2.19 -2.42 -1.67
N GLN A 143 -2.32 -2.86 -0.43
CA GLN A 143 -1.18 -3.08 0.45
C GLN A 143 -0.72 -4.52 0.33
N TYR A 144 0.59 -4.72 0.31
CA TYR A 144 1.23 -6.01 0.14
C TYR A 144 2.21 -6.28 1.28
N PHE A 145 2.34 -7.56 1.62
CA PHE A 145 3.25 -8.09 2.61
C PHE A 145 3.98 -9.30 2.05
N LEU A 146 5.31 -9.29 2.10
CA LEU A 146 6.17 -10.40 1.77
C LEU A 146 6.60 -11.11 3.05
N PHE A 147 6.22 -12.37 3.18
CA PHE A 147 6.62 -13.24 4.26
C PHE A 147 7.63 -14.28 3.81
N TYR A 148 8.51 -14.69 4.72
CA TYR A 148 9.43 -15.81 4.55
C TYR A 148 9.15 -16.90 5.57
N LEU A 149 8.94 -18.11 5.08
CA LEU A 149 8.62 -19.31 5.83
C LEU A 149 9.79 -20.29 5.75
N LYS A 150 10.44 -20.57 6.89
CA LYS A 150 11.50 -21.58 6.98
C LYS A 150 11.60 -22.14 8.39
N ASN A 151 11.82 -23.45 8.49
CA ASN A 151 12.02 -24.17 9.75
C ASN A 151 10.91 -23.90 10.79
N ASN A 152 9.65 -23.95 10.36
CA ASN A 152 8.48 -23.64 11.19
C ASN A 152 8.57 -22.27 11.88
N LYS A 153 9.07 -21.28 11.13
CA LYS A 153 9.09 -19.87 11.53
C LYS A 153 8.61 -19.03 10.36
N VAL A 154 7.91 -17.96 10.71
CA VAL A 154 7.43 -16.94 9.80
C VAL A 154 8.20 -15.66 10.12
N GLN A 155 8.56 -14.88 9.09
CA GLN A 155 9.12 -13.55 9.24
C GLN A 155 8.51 -12.63 8.19
N LEU A 156 8.07 -11.44 8.61
CA LEU A 156 7.76 -10.35 7.68
C LEU A 156 9.07 -9.81 7.10
N VAL A 157 9.23 -9.88 5.79
CA VAL A 157 10.42 -9.40 5.07
C VAL A 157 10.24 -7.96 4.62
N HIS A 158 9.07 -7.65 4.06
CA HIS A 158 8.76 -6.34 3.51
C HIS A 158 7.26 -6.12 3.40
N ASP A 159 6.83 -4.87 3.58
CA ASP A 159 5.51 -4.35 3.26
C ASP A 159 5.63 -3.17 2.28
N TRP A 160 4.67 -3.05 1.36
CA TRP A 160 4.62 -1.94 0.39
C TRP A 160 3.20 -1.73 -0.14
N ASP A 161 2.96 -0.56 -0.74
CA ASP A 161 1.73 -0.27 -1.47
C ASP A 161 1.95 -0.30 -2.97
N SER A 162 0.94 -0.78 -3.69
CA SER A 162 0.84 -0.71 -5.15
C SER A 162 -0.51 -0.14 -5.54
N MET A 163 -0.58 0.46 -6.73
CA MET A 163 -1.80 0.97 -7.33
C MET A 163 -1.70 0.77 -8.82
N SER A 164 -2.75 0.23 -9.43
CA SER A 164 -2.80 0.05 -10.88
C SER A 164 -4.20 0.29 -11.40
N ASP A 165 -4.31 1.06 -12.48
CA ASP A 165 -5.53 1.26 -13.26
C ASP A 165 -5.24 0.87 -14.71
N GLY A 166 -5.78 -0.28 -15.14
CA GLY A 166 -5.34 -0.91 -16.39
C GLY A 166 -3.85 -1.21 -16.36
N GLY A 167 -3.09 -0.67 -17.33
CA GLY A 167 -1.63 -0.75 -17.35
C GLY A 167 -0.91 0.43 -16.71
N TRP A 168 -1.62 1.39 -16.13
CA TRP A 168 -1.01 2.57 -15.50
C TRP A 168 -0.89 2.37 -14.00
N GLY A 169 0.16 2.90 -13.36
CA GLY A 169 0.28 2.92 -11.91
C GLY A 169 1.69 2.66 -11.40
N SER A 170 1.80 2.12 -10.19
CA SER A 170 3.07 1.77 -9.55
C SER A 170 2.96 0.48 -8.76
N TRP A 171 3.96 -0.38 -8.92
CA TRP A 171 4.08 -1.67 -8.24
C TRP A 171 5.54 -1.94 -7.87
N LEU A 172 5.75 -3.03 -7.14
CA LEU A 172 7.07 -3.50 -6.78
C LEU A 172 7.44 -4.72 -7.64
N GLU A 173 8.62 -4.69 -8.25
CA GLU A 173 9.19 -5.83 -8.97
C GLU A 173 10.36 -6.41 -8.19
N PHE A 174 10.41 -7.73 -8.07
CA PHE A 174 11.51 -8.45 -7.46
C PHE A 174 12.43 -9.06 -8.53
N GLY A 175 13.72 -9.13 -8.25
CA GLY A 175 14.72 -9.68 -9.16
C GLY A 175 15.98 -10.16 -8.45
N GLY A 176 16.91 -10.74 -9.22
CA GLY A 176 18.20 -11.19 -8.71
C GLY A 176 18.11 -12.43 -7.82
N ILE A 177 17.09 -13.27 -7.99
CA ILE A 177 16.91 -14.50 -7.22
C ILE A 177 18.00 -15.50 -7.64
N ASN A 178 18.91 -15.81 -6.71
CA ASN A 178 19.87 -16.88 -6.89
C ASN A 178 19.70 -17.94 -5.80
N LEU A 179 18.88 -18.96 -6.08
CA LEU A 179 18.61 -20.08 -5.17
C LEU A 179 19.83 -20.99 -4.92
N LYS A 180 20.92 -20.83 -5.68
CA LYS A 180 22.14 -21.66 -5.56
C LYS A 180 23.18 -21.06 -4.60
N ASN A 181 22.97 -19.85 -4.11
CA ASN A 181 23.96 -19.15 -3.28
C ASN A 181 23.70 -19.42 -1.79
N GLU A 182 24.76 -19.63 -1.00
CA GLU A 182 24.68 -19.97 0.44
C GLU A 182 23.99 -18.87 1.27
N SER A 183 24.06 -17.62 0.80
CA SER A 183 23.25 -16.50 1.29
C SER A 183 22.14 -16.17 0.30
N VAL A 184 20.89 -16.44 0.67
CA VAL A 184 19.72 -16.03 -0.12
C VAL A 184 19.66 -14.50 -0.12
N SER A 185 19.84 -13.91 -1.29
CA SER A 185 19.68 -12.48 -1.53
C SER A 185 18.87 -12.24 -2.80
N PHE A 186 18.10 -11.18 -2.79
CA PHE A 186 17.36 -10.68 -3.95
C PHE A 186 17.20 -9.17 -3.80
N TYR A 187 16.75 -8.49 -4.85
CA TYR A 187 16.42 -7.08 -4.77
C TYR A 187 14.99 -6.83 -5.20
N SER A 188 14.46 -5.68 -4.80
CA SER A 188 13.25 -5.11 -5.40
C SER A 188 13.55 -3.74 -5.99
N LYS A 189 12.69 -3.30 -6.90
CA LYS A 189 12.60 -1.91 -7.38
C LYS A 189 11.13 -1.52 -7.45
N ARG A 190 10.83 -0.27 -7.15
CA ARG A 190 9.52 0.30 -7.46
C ARG A 190 9.52 0.66 -8.95
N VAL A 191 8.53 0.18 -9.67
CA VAL A 191 8.25 0.54 -11.05
C VAL A 191 7.01 1.41 -11.06
N SER A 192 7.02 2.45 -11.88
CA SER A 192 5.83 3.20 -12.22
C SER A 192 5.74 3.40 -13.71
N TYR A 193 4.52 3.28 -14.25
CA TYR A 193 4.20 3.57 -15.63
C TYR A 193 3.04 4.56 -15.65
N GLY A 194 3.27 5.73 -16.24
CA GLY A 194 2.33 6.84 -16.29
C GLY A 194 2.33 7.50 -17.66
N GLY A 195 1.27 8.26 -17.96
CA GLY A 195 1.18 9.01 -19.22
C GLY A 195 2.38 9.94 -19.39
N LYS A 196 2.84 10.11 -20.62
CA LYS A 196 3.98 10.97 -20.91
C LYS A 196 3.61 12.45 -20.71
N GLU A 197 4.35 13.14 -19.85
CA GLU A 197 4.11 14.56 -19.59
C GLU A 197 4.25 15.42 -20.86
N GLY A 198 3.26 16.27 -21.11
CA GLY A 198 3.27 17.22 -22.23
C GLY A 198 3.06 16.58 -23.60
N VAL A 199 2.63 15.33 -23.67
CA VAL A 199 2.28 14.63 -24.90
C VAL A 199 0.84 14.14 -24.82
N ASP A 200 0.04 14.52 -25.82
CA ASP A 200 -1.36 14.09 -25.98
C ASP A 200 -1.41 12.82 -26.85
N ASP A 201 -0.74 11.78 -26.38
CA ASP A 201 -0.70 10.48 -27.03
C ASP A 201 -0.87 9.42 -25.93
N GLU A 202 -2.06 8.83 -25.89
CA GLU A 202 -2.44 7.82 -24.90
C GLU A 202 -1.63 6.52 -25.04
N GLU A 203 -1.00 6.29 -26.20
CA GLU A 203 -0.13 5.14 -26.42
C GLU A 203 1.28 5.34 -25.86
N MET A 204 1.66 6.58 -25.53
CA MET A 204 3.00 6.92 -25.03
C MET A 204 3.01 7.09 -23.52
N GLY A 205 3.85 6.30 -22.86
CA GLY A 205 4.08 6.42 -21.43
C GLY A 205 5.54 6.66 -21.09
N THR A 206 5.74 6.95 -19.81
CA THR A 206 7.04 6.98 -19.18
C THR A 206 7.07 5.86 -18.14
N VAL A 207 8.05 4.97 -18.25
CA VAL A 207 8.42 4.04 -17.18
C VAL A 207 9.52 4.65 -16.32
N GLU A 208 9.38 4.56 -15.00
CA GLU A 208 10.35 5.02 -14.02
C GLU A 208 10.69 3.92 -13.02
N HIS A 209 11.94 3.89 -12.58
CA HIS A 209 12.39 3.04 -11.48
C HIS A 209 12.86 3.88 -10.30
N SER A 210 12.44 3.48 -9.10
CA SER A 210 12.81 4.12 -7.83
C SER A 210 12.98 3.07 -6.72
N ASP A 211 13.41 3.52 -5.53
CA ASP A 211 13.39 2.76 -4.28
C ASP A 211 13.98 1.35 -4.34
N SER A 212 15.10 1.17 -5.06
CA SER A 212 15.71 -0.15 -5.16
C SER A 212 16.25 -0.60 -3.82
N THR A 213 15.88 -1.80 -3.41
CA THR A 213 16.18 -2.35 -2.08
C THR A 213 16.81 -3.72 -2.22
N LEU A 214 17.97 -3.92 -1.59
CA LEU A 214 18.59 -5.23 -1.44
C LEU A 214 18.05 -5.91 -0.19
N PHE A 215 17.71 -7.18 -0.32
CA PHE A 215 17.32 -8.07 0.78
C PHE A 215 18.36 -9.16 0.91
N HIS A 216 18.79 -9.44 2.14
CA HIS A 216 19.73 -10.52 2.41
C HIS A 216 19.39 -11.22 3.71
N LEU A 217 19.44 -12.56 3.68
CA LEU A 217 19.24 -13.38 4.86
C LEU A 217 20.59 -13.55 5.59
N LYS A 218 20.68 -13.01 6.82
CA LYS A 218 21.87 -13.13 7.67
C LYS A 218 21.46 -13.59 9.06
N ASN A 219 22.12 -14.63 9.59
CA ASN A 219 21.84 -15.17 10.93
C ASN A 219 20.34 -15.51 11.14
N ASN A 220 19.70 -16.09 10.12
CA ASN A 220 18.25 -16.39 10.09
C ASN A 220 17.34 -15.16 10.26
N LYS A 221 17.81 -13.95 9.97
CA LYS A 221 17.01 -12.72 9.94
C LYS A 221 17.15 -12.02 8.61
N TRP A 222 16.04 -11.52 8.09
CA TRP A 222 16.06 -10.68 6.89
C TRP A 222 16.52 -9.28 7.24
N GLU A 223 17.53 -8.82 6.51
CA GLU A 223 18.00 -7.45 6.53
C GLU A 223 17.69 -6.82 5.18
N LYS A 224 17.35 -5.53 5.17
CA LYS A 224 17.07 -4.77 3.96
C LYS A 224 17.89 -3.48 3.92
N ARG A 225 18.36 -3.12 2.73
CA ARG A 225 19.16 -1.90 2.50
C ARG A 225 18.71 -1.23 1.20
N LEU A 226 18.33 0.04 1.29
CA LEU A 226 18.12 0.87 0.10
C LEU A 226 19.44 1.01 -0.67
N LEU A 227 19.39 0.72 -1.97
CA LEU A 227 20.47 0.91 -2.93
C LEU A 227 20.42 2.29 -3.58
N THR A 228 19.24 2.92 -3.60
CA THR A 228 19.00 4.23 -4.20
C THR A 228 18.39 5.19 -3.16
N PRO A 229 18.52 6.52 -3.35
CA PRO A 229 17.85 7.46 -2.48
C PRO A 229 16.32 7.25 -2.48
N LYS A 230 15.72 7.21 -1.29
CA LYS A 230 14.28 6.99 -1.14
C LYS A 230 13.47 8.09 -1.86
N GLY A 231 12.44 7.69 -2.59
CA GLY A 231 11.53 8.56 -3.33
C GLY A 231 12.16 9.21 -4.56
N LYS A 232 13.37 8.82 -4.96
CA LYS A 232 14.03 9.38 -6.15
C LYS A 232 14.05 8.38 -7.29
N VAL A 233 13.58 8.84 -8.45
CA VAL A 233 13.75 8.17 -9.74
C VAL A 233 15.25 8.15 -10.08
N TYR A 234 15.78 6.96 -10.33
CA TYR A 234 17.18 6.79 -10.75
C TYR A 234 17.29 6.30 -12.21
N TRP A 235 16.18 5.87 -12.79
CA TRP A 235 16.09 5.46 -14.19
C TRP A 235 14.70 5.79 -14.73
N LYS A 236 14.65 6.29 -15.96
CA LYS A 236 13.42 6.70 -16.66
C LYS A 236 13.58 6.41 -18.15
N LYS A 237 12.51 5.96 -18.79
CA LYS A 237 12.47 5.76 -20.25
C LYS A 237 11.06 6.05 -20.77
N ASP A 238 10.99 6.79 -21.87
CA ASP A 238 9.75 6.90 -22.65
C ASP A 238 9.61 5.67 -23.55
N ILE A 239 8.44 5.07 -23.52
CA ILE A 239 8.14 3.80 -24.20
C ILE A 239 6.65 3.75 -24.51
N SER A 240 6.24 3.09 -25.60
CA SER A 240 4.82 2.90 -25.88
C SER A 240 4.22 1.82 -24.97
N PHE A 241 2.90 1.87 -24.79
CA PHE A 241 2.15 0.90 -24.01
C PHE A 241 2.41 -0.53 -24.51
N ASN A 242 2.35 -0.74 -25.82
CA ASN A 242 2.54 -2.06 -26.43
C ASN A 242 3.98 -2.56 -26.31
N GLU A 243 4.99 -1.67 -26.36
CA GLU A 243 6.38 -2.06 -26.11
C GLU A 243 6.62 -2.41 -24.63
N PHE A 244 5.91 -1.76 -23.72
CA PHE A 244 6.00 -2.02 -22.29
C PHE A 244 5.24 -3.28 -21.87
N TYR A 245 4.08 -3.54 -22.48
CA TYR A 245 3.25 -4.73 -22.32
C TYR A 245 3.19 -5.56 -23.61
N PRO A 246 4.28 -6.22 -24.02
CA PRO A 246 4.33 -6.92 -25.30
C PRO A 246 3.35 -8.10 -25.42
N GLN A 247 2.78 -8.58 -24.30
CA GLN A 247 1.79 -9.67 -24.28
C GLN A 247 0.34 -9.21 -24.52
N THR A 248 0.04 -7.92 -24.51
CA THR A 248 -1.29 -7.38 -24.85
C THR A 248 -1.43 -6.97 -26.31
N ALA A 249 -0.34 -7.05 -27.09
CA ALA A 249 -0.29 -6.63 -28.50
C ALA A 249 -0.78 -7.70 -29.50
N THR A 250 -1.34 -8.82 -29.00
CA THR A 250 -1.99 -9.84 -29.82
C THR A 250 -3.49 -9.90 -29.50
N GLU A 251 -4.24 -8.97 -30.06
CA GLU A 251 -5.65 -9.14 -30.44
C GLU A 251 -5.83 -8.67 -31.89
#